data_AF-A0A1G9BYG1-F1
#
_entry.id   AF-A0A1G9BYG1-F1
#
_cell.length_a   1.000
_cell.length_b   1.000
_cell.length_c   1.000
_cell.angle_alpha   90.00
_cell.angle_beta   90.00
_cell.angle_gamma   90.00
#
_symmetry.space_group_name_H-M   'P 1'
#
loop_
_entity.id
_entity.type
_entity.pdbx_description
1 polymer ?
#
loop_
_entity_poly.entity_id
_entity_poly.type
_entity_poly.pdbx_seq_one_letter_code
_entity_poly.pdbx_strand_id
1 'polypeptide(L)' 'MNLKLLTGIIETMVLAVFSVMFAGYALFIYPFEKLNEKANREVKEKQIKYSPQVEKA' A
#
# COMPACT_ATOMS: atom_id res chain seq x y z
N MET A 1 -23.48 -24.60 -20.33
CA MET A 1 -22.91 -23.47 -19.58
C MET A 1 -22.32 -22.48 -20.58
N ASN A 2 -22.70 -21.19 -20.52
CA ASN A 2 -22.32 -20.20 -21.54
C ASN A 2 -20.91 -19.65 -21.26
N LEU A 3 -20.04 -19.55 -22.29
CA LEU A 3 -18.64 -19.11 -22.14
C LEU A 3 -18.53 -17.74 -21.44
N LYS A 4 -19.48 -16.84 -21.70
CA LYS A 4 -19.55 -15.51 -21.07
C LYS A 4 -19.76 -15.58 -19.55
N LEU A 5 -20.54 -16.54 -19.07
CA LEU A 5 -20.78 -16.73 -17.63
C LEU A 5 -19.54 -17.30 -16.93
N LEU A 6 -18.82 -18.23 -17.57
CA LEU A 6 -17.57 -18.77 -17.03
C LEU A 6 -16.52 -17.66 -16.87
N THR A 7 -16.35 -16.81 -17.88
CA THR A 7 -15.39 -15.69 -17.81
C THR A 7 -15.73 -14.72 -16.69
N GLY A 8 -17.01 -14.33 -16.55
CA GLY A 8 -17.42 -13.41 -15.47
C GLY A 8 -17.20 -13.98 -14.06
N ILE A 9 -17.37 -15.30 -13.88
CA ILE A 9 -17.06 -15.95 -12.60
C ILE A 9 -15.55 -15.87 -12.32
N ILE A 10 -14.71 -16.16 -13.31
CA ILE A 10 -13.25 -16.10 -13.15
C ILE A 10 -12.78 -14.68 -12.81
N GLU A 11 -13.27 -13.67 -13.53
CA GLU A 11 -12.94 -12.26 -13.27
C GLU A 11 -13.31 -11.84 -11.83
N THR A 12 -14.50 -12.24 -11.38
CA THR A 12 -14.96 -11.96 -10.02
C THR A 12 -14.09 -12.63 -8.97
N MET A 13 -13.69 -13.90 -9.20
CA MET A 13 -12.78 -14.60 -8.29
C MET A 13 -11.41 -13.93 -8.22
N VAL A 14 -10.85 -13.52 -9.36
CA VAL A 14 -9.59 -12.79 -9.42
C VAL A 14 -9.69 -11.49 -8.62
N LEU A 15 -10.73 -10.68 -8.85
CA LEU A 15 -10.97 -9.44 -8.12
C LEU A 15 -11.11 -9.66 -6.61
N ALA A 16 -11.84 -10.70 -6.19
CA ALA A 16 -12.01 -11.04 -4.78
C ALA A 16 -10.67 -11.40 -4.12
N VAL A 17 -9.86 -12.25 -4.77
CA VAL A 17 -8.54 -12.64 -4.26
C VAL A 17 -7.63 -11.43 -4.13
N PHE A 18 -7.53 -10.59 -5.15
CA PHE A 18 -6.70 -9.38 -5.11
C PHE A 18 -7.17 -8.39 -4.03
N SER A 19 -8.48 -8.24 -3.85
CA SER A 19 -9.04 -7.34 -2.83
C SER A 19 -8.68 -7.79 -1.42
N VAL A 20 -8.79 -9.10 -1.13
CA VAL A 20 -8.42 -9.66 0.19
C VAL A 20 -6.92 -9.54 0.44
N MET A 21 -6.09 -9.85 -0.56
CA MET A 21 -4.63 -9.71 -0.44
C MET A 21 -4.23 -8.25 -0.20
N PHE A 22 -4.84 -7.32 -0.93
CA PHE A 22 -4.62 -5.89 -0.77
C PHE A 22 -5.01 -5.41 0.63
N ALA A 23 -6.21 -5.76 1.10
CA ALA A 23 -6.67 -5.40 2.44
C ALA A 23 -5.75 -5.98 3.54
N GLY A 24 -5.32 -7.24 3.38
CA GLY A 24 -4.37 -7.87 4.28
C GLY A 24 -3.03 -7.14 4.34
N TYR A 25 -2.44 -6.81 3.18
CA TYR A 25 -1.20 -6.04 3.13
C TYR A 25 -1.37 -4.65 3.77
N ALA A 26 -2.45 -3.93 3.45
CA ALA A 26 -2.71 -2.58 3.94
C ALA A 26 -2.88 -2.52 5.47
N LEU A 27 -3.51 -3.54 6.06
CA LEU A 27 -3.78 -3.57 7.51
C LEU A 27 -2.63 -4.16 8.32
N PHE A 28 -1.91 -5.15 7.79
CA PHE A 28 -0.97 -5.94 8.59
C PHE A 28 0.50 -5.79 8.20
N ILE A 29 0.81 -5.31 6.99
CA ILE A 29 2.20 -5.21 6.52
C ILE A 29 2.60 -3.73 6.41
N TYR A 30 1.81 -2.95 5.67
CA TYR A 30 2.08 -1.54 5.41
C TYR A 30 2.32 -0.69 6.67
N PRO A 31 1.57 -0.83 7.78
CA PRO A 31 1.81 -0.04 8.97
C PRO A 31 3.20 -0.30 9.58
N PHE A 32 3.66 -1.56 9.57
CA PHE A 32 4.98 -1.92 10.11
C PHE A 32 6.11 -1.46 9.19
N GLU A 33 5.95 -1.59 7.87
CA GLU A 33 6.90 -1.04 6.91
C GLU A 33 7.04 0.48 7.10
N LYS A 34 5.91 1.19 7.25
CA LYS A 34 5.91 2.64 7.46
C LYS A 34 6.50 3.05 8.80
N LEU A 35 6.25 2.27 9.87
CA LEU A 35 6.87 2.51 11.17
C LEU A 35 8.39 2.30 11.12
N ASN A 36 8.85 1.26 10.43
CA ASN A 36 10.28 1.00 10.24
C ASN A 36 10.94 2.10 9.40
N GLU A 37 10.28 2.56 8.33
CA GLU A 37 10.74 3.70 7.52
C GLU A 37 10.89 4.98 8.38
N LYS A 38 9.93 5.24 9.28
CA LYS A 38 9.98 6.40 10.19
C LYS A 38 11.02 6.26 11.30
N ALA A 39 11.30 5.03 11.74
CA ALA A 39 12.29 4.75 12.77
C ALA A 39 13.74 4.78 12.24
N ASN A 40 13.92 4.62 10.93
CA ASN A 40 15.23 4.61 10.30
C ASN A 40 15.85 6.03 10.28
N ARG A 41 16.95 6.20 11.01
CA ARG A 41 17.69 7.47 11.17
C ARG A 41 18.11 8.09 9.82
N GLU A 42 18.53 7.27 8.87
CA GLU A 42 18.99 7.74 7.55
C GLU A 42 17.87 8.36 6.73
N VAL A 43 16.64 7.83 6.84
CA VAL A 43 15.46 8.38 6.16
C VAL A 43 15.05 9.70 6.79
N LYS A 44 15.12 9.80 8.12
CA LYS A 44 14.82 11.03 8.86
C LYS A 44 15.79 12.16 8.49
N GLU A 45 17.09 11.88 8.39
CA GLU A 45 18.10 12.88 7.99
C GLU A 45 17.90 13.36 6.54
N LYS A 46 17.54 12.45 5.62
CA LYS A 46 17.25 12.80 4.23
C LYS A 46 15.94 13.57 4.07
N GLN A 47 14.88 13.22 4.82
CA GLN A 47 13.62 13.98 4.81
C GLN A 47 13.79 15.41 5.36
N ILE A 48 14.66 15.62 6.35
CA ILE A 48 14.95 16.96 6.90
C ILE A 48 15.66 17.83 5.85
N LYS A 49 16.51 17.25 4.99
CA LYS A 49 17.26 18.00 3.97
C LYS A 49 16.38 18.52 2.82
N TYR A 50 15.28 17.86 2.51
CA TYR A 50 14.37 18.20 1.39
C TYR A 50 12.98 18.64 1.83
N SER A 51 12.70 18.70 3.13
CA SER A 51 11.45 19.30 3.61
C SER A 51 11.51 20.80 3.33
N PRO A 52 10.45 21.40 2.77
CA PRO A 52 10.38 22.85 2.61
C PRO A 52 10.56 23.46 4.00
N GLN A 53 11.65 24.20 4.19
CA GLN A 53 11.83 24.97 5.40
C GLN A 53 10.77 26.06 5.35
N VAL A 54 9.66 25.83 6.05
CA VAL A 54 8.65 26.86 6.26
C VAL A 54 9.32 27.89 7.15
N GLU A 55 9.90 28.90 6.52
CA GLU A 55 10.39 30.10 7.17
C GLU A 55 9.20 30.66 7.95
N LYS A 56 9.20 30.48 9.27
CA LYS A 56 8.18 31.05 10.13
C LYS A 56 8.33 32.57 10.01
N ALA A 57 7.34 33.20 9.39
CA ALA A 57 7.12 34.64 9.46
C ALA A 57 6.91 35.08 10.91
#